data_AF-E2AWP6-F1
#
_entry.id   AF-E2AWP6-F1
#
_cell.length_a   1.000
_cell.length_b   1.000
_cell.length_c   1.000
_cell.angle_alpha   90.00
_cell.angle_beta   90.00
_cell.angle_gamma   90.00
#
_symmetry.space_group_name_H-M   'P 1'
#
loop_
_entity.id
_entity.type
_entity.pdbx_description
1 polymer ?
#
loop_
_entity_poly.entity_id
_entity_poly.type
_entity_poly.pdbx_seq_one_letter_code
_entity_poly.pdbx_strand_id
1 'polypeptide(L)'
;LVLNNGYPLSLIFHTIVDRLNILFHRFNNKHDNVLNDVESVIDDERGGNKITYFNIPYVKNISERFRYCVRNLDVRLPYTGINNLCRFIKVGKDSLQKDSRSNIVYK
;
A
#
# COMPACT_ATOMS: atom_id res chain seq x y z
N LEU A 1 8.50 16.07 26.27
CA LEU A 1 9.28 14.99 25.63
C LEU A 1 9.82 15.37 24.24
N VAL A 2 9.05 16.05 23.37
CA VAL A 2 9.51 16.40 22.00
C VAL A 2 10.51 17.57 21.93
N LEU A 3 10.66 18.38 23.01
CA LEU A 3 11.58 19.53 23.04
C LEU A 3 12.93 19.25 23.74
N ASN A 4 13.06 18.12 24.45
CA ASN A 4 14.26 17.73 25.21
C ASN A 4 14.96 16.52 24.57
N ASN A 5 15.05 16.53 23.25
CA ASN A 5 15.60 15.48 22.42
C ASN A 5 17.01 15.83 21.89
N GLY A 6 17.57 16.98 22.29
CA GLY A 6 18.95 17.37 21.95
C GLY A 6 19.14 17.84 20.50
N TYR A 7 18.06 17.93 19.72
CA TYR A 7 18.11 18.41 18.34
C TYR A 7 17.66 19.86 18.25
N PRO A 8 18.27 20.67 17.36
CA PRO A 8 17.79 22.02 17.08
C PRO A 8 16.33 21.99 16.67
N LEU A 9 15.52 22.85 17.27
CA LEU A 9 14.09 22.90 17.01
C LEU A 9 13.78 23.21 15.54
N SER A 10 14.62 24.03 14.90
CA SER A 10 14.58 24.32 13.47
C SER A 10 14.74 23.07 12.60
N LEU A 11 15.63 22.15 12.96
CA LEU A 11 15.85 20.89 12.24
C LEU A 11 14.62 19.98 12.34
N ILE A 12 14.02 19.89 13.52
CA ILE A 12 12.81 19.08 13.74
C ILE A 12 11.67 19.62 12.87
N PHE A 13 11.42 20.93 12.89
CA PHE A 13 10.35 21.49 12.09
C PHE A 13 10.61 21.39 10.59
N HIS A 14 11.84 21.63 10.13
CA HIS A 14 12.21 21.47 8.72
C HIS A 14 11.99 20.03 8.24
N THR A 15 12.45 19.04 9.03
CA THR A 15 12.29 17.63 8.66
C THR A 15 10.84 17.17 8.68
N ILE A 16 9.99 17.72 9.56
CA ILE A 16 8.55 17.46 9.53
C ILE A 16 7.93 18.03 8.24
N VAL A 17 8.23 19.29 7.91
CA VAL A 17 7.70 19.96 6.70
C VAL A 17 8.11 19.21 5.44
N ASP A 18 9.38 18.83 5.30
CA ASP A 18 9.86 18.07 4.13
C ASP A 18 9.12 16.74 3.98
N ARG A 19 8.95 16.01 5.08
CA ARG A 19 8.27 14.72 5.05
C ARG A 19 6.79 14.86 4.71
N LEU A 20 6.13 15.92 5.16
CA LEU A 20 4.76 16.23 4.79
C LEU A 20 4.65 16.56 3.30
N ASN A 21 5.55 17.38 2.76
CA ASN A 21 5.58 17.70 1.32
C ASN A 21 5.76 16.44 0.47
N ILE A 22 6.70 15.56 0.84
CA ILE A 22 6.90 14.27 0.16
C ILE A 22 5.63 13.41 0.23
N LEU A 23 4.97 13.35 1.40
CA LEU A 23 3.73 12.61 1.56
C LEU A 23 2.62 13.15 0.66
N PHE A 24 2.41 14.47 0.63
CA PHE A 24 1.40 15.10 -0.21
C PHE A 24 1.67 14.87 -1.71
N HIS A 25 2.92 15.03 -2.15
CA HIS A 25 3.29 14.72 -3.54
C HIS A 25 3.00 13.26 -3.90
N ARG A 26 3.30 12.31 -2.99
CA ARG A 26 3.00 10.89 -3.22
C ARG A 26 1.49 10.59 -3.23
N PHE A 27 0.70 11.28 -2.42
CA PHE A 27 -0.76 11.13 -2.42
C PHE A 27 -1.37 11.64 -3.73
N ASN A 28 -0.97 12.84 -4.17
CA ASN A 28 -1.49 13.45 -5.39
C ASN A 28 -1.09 12.63 -6.64
N ASN A 29 0.17 12.19 -6.73
CA ASN A 29 0.65 11.36 -7.85
C ASN A 29 0.03 9.96 -7.89
N LYS A 30 -0.61 9.49 -6.81
CA LYS A 30 -1.27 8.18 -6.78
C LYS A 30 -2.69 8.25 -7.33
N HIS A 31 -3.35 9.41 -7.29
CA HIS A 31 -4.69 9.57 -7.85
C HIS A 31 -4.71 9.42 -9.38
N ASP A 32 -3.66 9.87 -10.08
CA ASP A 32 -3.59 9.78 -11.55
C ASP A 32 -3.35 8.35 -12.06
N ASN A 33 -2.76 7.47 -11.23
CA ASN A 33 -2.41 6.10 -11.61
C ASN A 33 -3.46 5.06 -11.22
N VAL A 34 -4.51 5.42 -10.46
CA VAL A 34 -5.52 4.46 -9.96
C VAL A 34 -6.69 4.26 -10.93
N LEU A 35 -6.85 5.12 -11.94
CA LEU A 35 -7.89 4.95 -12.95
C LEU A 35 -7.59 3.88 -14.01
N ASN A 36 -6.36 3.36 -14.09
CA ASN A 36 -5.96 2.43 -15.16
C ASN A 36 -5.81 0.96 -14.74
N ASP A 37 -5.96 0.60 -13.46
CA ASP A 37 -5.69 -0.77 -12.95
C ASP A 37 -6.86 -1.38 -12.15
N VAL A 38 -8.11 -1.12 -12.54
CA VAL A 38 -9.27 -1.85 -11.99
C VAL A 38 -10.11 -2.43 -13.12
N GLU A 39 -9.47 -3.24 -13.97
CA GLU A 39 -10.18 -4.23 -14.77
C GLU A 39 -9.71 -5.63 -14.37
N SER A 40 -9.99 -6.03 -13.13
CA SER A 40 -10.04 -7.46 -12.80
C SER A 40 -11.41 -8.02 -13.23
N VAL A 41 -11.64 -8.08 -14.54
CA VAL A 41 -12.72 -8.89 -15.11
C VAL A 41 -12.25 -10.34 -15.00
N ILE A 42 -12.67 -11.01 -13.94
CA ILE A 42 -12.71 -12.46 -13.92
C ILE A 42 -14.04 -12.81 -14.59
N ASP A 43 -14.00 -13.01 -15.90
CA ASP A 43 -15.11 -13.63 -16.64
C ASP A 43 -15.20 -15.09 -16.20
N ASP A 44 -16.11 -15.36 -15.28
CA ASP A 44 -16.63 -16.71 -15.10
C ASP A 44 -17.79 -16.88 -16.09
N GLU A 45 -17.46 -17.33 -17.30
CA GLU A 45 -18.41 -17.73 -18.33
C GLU A 45 -19.20 -18.94 -17.83
N ARG A 46 -20.29 -18.71 -17.09
CA ARG A 46 -21.35 -19.70 -16.86
C ARG A 46 -22.61 -19.02 -16.32
N GLY A 47 -23.42 -18.50 -17.25
CA GLY A 47 -24.83 -18.21 -17.00
C GLY A 47 -25.11 -16.89 -16.28
N GLY A 48 -25.01 -15.79 -17.03
CA GLY A 48 -25.83 -14.58 -16.85
C GLY A 48 -25.89 -13.98 -15.45
N ASN A 49 -24.80 -13.31 -15.03
CA ASN A 49 -24.80 -12.02 -14.30
C ASN A 49 -23.33 -11.64 -14.05
N LYS A 50 -22.90 -10.45 -14.52
CA LYS A 50 -21.52 -9.97 -14.35
C LYS A 50 -21.30 -9.63 -12.87
N ILE A 51 -20.61 -10.51 -12.14
CA ILE A 51 -20.32 -10.28 -10.72
C ILE A 51 -19.32 -9.14 -10.61
N THR A 52 -19.74 -8.05 -9.98
CA THR A 52 -18.87 -6.90 -9.73
C THR A 52 -18.20 -7.03 -8.36
N TYR A 53 -16.92 -6.68 -8.27
CA TYR A 53 -16.14 -6.75 -7.03
C TYR A 53 -15.75 -5.35 -6.58
N PHE A 54 -15.96 -5.05 -5.30
CA PHE A 54 -15.53 -3.80 -4.66
C PHE A 54 -14.63 -4.11 -3.47
N ASN A 55 -13.33 -3.99 -3.68
CA ASN A 55 -12.32 -4.38 -2.69
C ASN A 55 -12.02 -3.23 -1.71
N ILE A 56 -12.02 -3.51 -0.41
CA ILE A 56 -11.75 -2.51 0.63
C ILE A 56 -10.65 -3.00 1.58
N PRO A 57 -9.72 -2.13 2.01
CA PRO A 57 -8.78 -2.49 3.07
C PRO A 57 -9.49 -2.76 4.41
N TYR A 58 -9.17 -3.86 5.07
CA TYR A 58 -9.74 -4.20 6.36
C TYR A 58 -9.26 -3.22 7.44
N VAL A 59 -10.22 -2.51 8.03
CA VAL A 59 -10.01 -1.64 9.18
C VAL A 59 -11.12 -1.95 10.18
N LYS A 60 -10.74 -2.51 11.33
CA LYS A 60 -11.68 -2.86 12.39
C LYS A 60 -12.63 -1.70 12.68
N ASN A 61 -13.93 -1.99 12.83
CA ASN A 61 -15.03 -1.03 13.05
C ASN A 61 -15.38 -0.11 11.85
N ILE A 62 -14.57 -0.05 10.80
CA ILE A 62 -14.82 0.81 9.63
C ILE A 62 -15.24 -0.04 8.43
N SER A 63 -14.42 -1.02 8.03
CA SER A 63 -14.65 -1.81 6.83
C SER A 63 -15.95 -2.63 6.89
N GLU A 64 -16.35 -3.07 8.09
CA GLU A 64 -17.61 -3.81 8.31
C GLU A 64 -18.86 -2.98 8.00
N ARG A 65 -18.79 -1.64 8.15
CA ARG A 65 -19.93 -0.75 7.89
C ARG A 65 -20.23 -0.62 6.40
N PHE A 66 -19.27 -0.88 5.53
CA PHE A 66 -19.47 -0.86 4.08
C PHE A 66 -20.43 -1.97 3.60
N ARG A 67 -20.60 -3.04 4.38
CA ARG A 67 -21.60 -4.07 4.09
C ARG A 67 -23.02 -3.50 3.99
N TYR A 68 -23.33 -2.45 4.75
CA TYR A 68 -24.62 -1.76 4.67
C TYR A 68 -24.75 -0.94 3.38
N CYS A 69 -23.66 -0.35 2.90
CA CYS A 69 -23.63 0.43 1.67
C CYS A 69 -23.83 -0.44 0.42
N VAL A 70 -23.23 -1.64 0.40
CA VAL A 70 -23.30 -2.56 -0.76
C VAL A 70 -24.51 -3.49 -0.74
N ARG A 71 -25.37 -3.43 0.29
CA ARG A 71 -26.49 -4.38 0.47
C ARG A 71 -27.49 -4.38 -0.69
N ASN A 72 -27.67 -3.23 -1.35
CA ASN A 72 -28.61 -3.06 -2.47
C ASN A 72 -27.92 -3.15 -3.83
N LEU A 73 -26.62 -3.46 -3.85
CA LEU A 73 -25.80 -3.57 -5.05
C LEU A 73 -25.45 -5.05 -5.24
N ASP A 74 -25.50 -5.56 -6.47
CA ASP A 74 -25.04 -6.92 -6.81
C ASP A 74 -23.51 -6.98 -6.92
N VAL A 75 -22.86 -6.57 -5.82
CA VAL A 75 -21.42 -6.38 -5.71
C VAL A 75 -20.90 -7.23 -4.56
N ARG A 76 -19.84 -8.00 -4.82
CA ARG A 76 -19.10 -8.72 -3.78
C ARG A 76 -18.09 -7.77 -3.11
N LEU A 77 -18.04 -7.81 -1.79
CA LEU A 77 -17.19 -6.95 -0.96
C LEU A 77 -16.04 -7.75 -0.31
N PRO A 78 -14.93 -8.03 -1.03
CA PRO A 78 -13.74 -8.62 -0.43
C PRO A 78 -12.98 -7.61 0.44
N TYR A 79 -12.26 -8.12 1.44
CA TYR A 79 -11.40 -7.34 2.33
C TYR A 79 -9.93 -7.62 2.07
N THR A 80 -9.11 -6.58 1.97
CA THR A 80 -7.65 -6.69 1.79
C THR A 80 -6.89 -6.26 3.04
N GLY A 81 -5.82 -6.96 3.41
CA GLY A 81 -4.94 -6.54 4.50
C GLY A 81 -4.16 -5.28 4.15
N ILE A 82 -4.16 -4.26 5.03
CA ILE A 82 -3.35 -3.04 4.85
C ILE A 82 -1.85 -3.35 4.96
N ASN A 83 -1.51 -4.38 5.76
CA ASN A 83 -0.14 -4.68 6.11
C ASN A 83 0.42 -5.80 5.24
N ASN A 84 0.57 -5.53 3.94
CA ASN A 84 1.22 -6.49 3.05
C ASN A 84 2.70 -6.58 3.40
N LEU A 85 3.13 -7.79 3.77
CA LEU A 85 4.52 -8.11 4.10
C LEU A 85 5.49 -7.69 2.99
N CYS A 86 5.03 -7.53 1.73
CA CYS A 86 5.80 -6.97 0.62
C CYS A 86 6.50 -5.63 0.92
N ARG A 87 5.95 -4.80 1.82
CA ARG A 87 6.62 -3.56 2.25
C ARG A 87 7.89 -3.83 3.07
N PHE A 88 7.90 -4.91 3.85
CA PHE A 88 8.97 -5.28 4.77
C PHE A 88 9.88 -6.38 4.21
N ILE A 89 9.31 -7.26 3.40
CA ILE A 89 9.95 -8.36 2.70
C ILE A 89 10.07 -7.90 1.25
N LYS A 90 11.14 -7.15 0.97
CA LYS A 90 11.57 -6.93 -0.40
C LYS A 90 12.13 -8.25 -0.92
N VAL A 91 11.67 -8.71 -2.08
CA VAL A 91 12.30 -9.80 -2.82
C VAL A 91 13.74 -9.33 -3.10
N GLY A 92 14.73 -9.87 -2.37
CA GLY A 92 16.12 -9.38 -2.42
C GLY A 92 16.68 -8.78 -1.13
N LYS A 93 16.27 -9.22 0.07
CA LYS A 93 17.07 -8.97 1.29
C LYS A 93 18.50 -9.54 1.20
N ASP A 94 18.75 -10.43 0.24
CA ASP A 94 20.07 -10.90 -0.19
C ASP A 94 20.36 -10.55 -1.66
N SER A 95 19.98 -9.37 -2.15
CA SER A 95 20.47 -8.94 -3.46
C SER A 95 21.96 -8.57 -3.34
N LEU A 96 22.85 -9.56 -3.42
CA LEU A 96 24.24 -9.30 -3.76
C LEU A 96 24.26 -8.63 -5.14
N GLN A 97 25.04 -7.57 -5.29
CA GLN A 97 25.36 -7.04 -6.62
C GLN A 97 25.89 -8.19 -7.48
N LYS A 98 25.56 -8.19 -8.77
CA LYS A 98 25.95 -9.25 -9.71
C LYS A 98 27.48 -9.51 -9.69
N ASP A 99 28.23 -8.48 -9.31
CA ASP A 99 29.69 -8.45 -9.24
C ASP A 99 30.27 -8.92 -7.88
N SER A 100 29.44 -9.10 -6.85
CA SER A 100 29.88 -9.60 -5.53
C SER A 100 29.94 -11.13 -5.47
N ARG A 101 30.02 -11.81 -6.62
CA ARG A 101 30.19 -13.27 -6.75
C ARG A 101 31.66 -13.72 -6.70
N SER A 102 32.54 -12.93 -6.09
CA SER A 102 33.91 -13.39 -5.83
C SER A 102 33.89 -14.34 -4.63
N ASN A 103 33.79 -15.65 -4.91
CA ASN A 103 34.12 -16.73 -3.97
C ASN A 103 35.62 -16.70 -3.62
N ILE A 104 36.10 -15.57 -3.08
CA ILE A 104 37.46 -15.48 -2.54
C ILE A 104 37.32 -15.65 -1.03
N VAL A 105 37.61 -16.87 -0.58
CA VAL A 105 37.90 -17.15 0.82
C VAL A 105 39.31 -16.64 1.08
N TYR A 106 39.45 -15.55 1.84
CA TYR A 106 40.74 -15.26 2.47
C TYR A 106 40.82 -16.05 3.76
N LYS A 107 41.66 -17.10 3.68
CA LYS A 107 42.27 -17.92 4.73
C LYS A 107 41.46 -18.24 6.00
#